data_AF-A0A534A0S4-F1
#
_entry.id   AF-A0A534A0S4-F1
#
_cell.length_a   1.000
_cell.length_b   1.000
_cell.length_c   1.000
_cell.angle_alpha   90.00
_cell.angle_beta   90.00
_cell.angle_gamma   90.00
#
_symmetry.space_group_name_H-M   'P 1'
#
loop_
_entity.id
_entity.type
_entity.pdbx_description
1 polymer ?
#
loop_
_entity_poly.entity_id
_entity_poly.type
_entity_poly.pdbx_seq_one_letter_code
_entity_poly.pdbx_strand_id
1 'polypeptide(L)'
;MILRRLRYASILFPVFVAALTASSPPPARAAQNPAPAHNPPGTHTLNLKDADIQVLIATVSEITGKNFIVGPNVAGKVTVISATPQRADEIYNTFLGILRLHGYAAIPSG
;
A
#
# COMPACT_ATOMS: atom_id res chain seq x y z
N MET A 1 -5.57 -33.14 -14.47
CA MET A 1 -6.36 -32.49 -13.41
C MET A 1 -7.69 -32.04 -14.02
N ILE A 2 -8.73 -32.84 -13.83
CA ILE A 2 -10.06 -32.73 -14.45
C ILE A 2 -11.02 -32.25 -13.38
N LEU A 3 -11.85 -31.23 -13.65
CA LEU A 3 -13.09 -30.96 -12.89
C LEU A 3 -14.01 -30.05 -13.74
N ARG A 4 -14.79 -30.63 -14.65
CA ARG A 4 -16.24 -30.95 -14.53
C ARG A 4 -17.15 -29.70 -14.45
N ARG A 5 -17.67 -29.29 -15.62
CA ARG A 5 -18.86 -28.45 -15.76
C ARG A 5 -20.09 -29.23 -15.30
N LEU A 6 -20.85 -28.67 -14.37
CA LEU A 6 -22.11 -29.23 -13.90
C LEU A 6 -23.21 -28.17 -14.12
N ARG A 7 -23.96 -28.29 -15.22
CA ARG A 7 -25.19 -27.53 -15.43
C ARG A 7 -26.33 -28.52 -15.25
N TYR A 8 -26.96 -28.48 -14.08
CA TYR A 8 -28.18 -29.22 -13.83
C TYR A 8 -29.35 -28.56 -14.57
N ALA A 9 -30.13 -29.42 -15.20
CA ALA A 9 -31.35 -29.14 -15.91
C ALA A 9 -32.56 -29.12 -14.95
N SER A 10 -33.68 -28.60 -15.48
CA SER A 10 -35.06 -29.03 -15.22
C SER A 10 -35.79 -28.43 -14.00
N ILE A 11 -36.84 -27.63 -14.26
CA ILE A 11 -38.27 -28.01 -14.12
C ILE A 11 -39.16 -26.75 -14.09
N LEU A 12 -40.17 -26.80 -14.95
CA LEU A 12 -41.34 -25.92 -15.06
C LEU A 12 -42.40 -26.40 -14.05
N PHE A 13 -42.99 -25.53 -13.21
CA PHE A 13 -44.33 -25.67 -12.58
C PHE A 13 -44.63 -24.36 -11.77
N PRO A 14 -45.87 -24.06 -11.35
CA PRO A 14 -46.65 -22.91 -11.79
C PRO A 14 -46.77 -21.83 -10.70
N VAL A 15 -47.29 -20.70 -11.14
CA VAL A 15 -47.75 -19.58 -10.31
C VAL A 15 -48.72 -20.06 -9.23
N PHE A 16 -48.38 -19.82 -7.96
CA PHE A 16 -49.31 -19.87 -6.84
C PHE A 16 -49.37 -18.50 -6.17
N VAL A 17 -50.53 -17.87 -6.29
CA VAL A 17 -50.94 -16.63 -5.63
C VAL A 17 -51.25 -16.96 -4.18
N ALA A 18 -50.67 -16.25 -3.21
CA ALA A 18 -51.30 -15.83 -1.95
C ALA A 18 -50.29 -15.27 -0.93
N ALA A 19 -50.80 -14.34 -0.11
CA ALA A 19 -50.26 -13.82 1.14
C ALA A 19 -49.20 -12.71 1.03
N LEU A 20 -49.72 -11.49 1.09
CA LEU A 20 -49.02 -10.25 1.40
C LEU A 20 -48.48 -10.30 2.84
N THR A 21 -47.37 -10.99 3.06
CA THR A 21 -46.51 -10.75 4.22
C THR A 21 -45.44 -9.75 3.77
N ALA A 22 -45.46 -8.55 4.35
CA ALA A 22 -44.41 -7.57 4.15
C ALA A 22 -43.11 -8.13 4.77
N SER A 23 -42.37 -8.91 3.99
CA SER A 23 -41.04 -9.38 4.30
C SER A 23 -40.07 -8.22 4.11
N SER A 24 -39.77 -7.54 5.22
CA SER A 24 -38.70 -6.54 5.29
C SER A 24 -37.40 -7.17 4.75
N PRO A 25 -36.79 -6.63 3.68
CA PRO A 25 -35.51 -7.13 3.24
C PRO A 25 -34.49 -6.92 4.36
N PRO A 26 -33.66 -7.92 4.69
CA PRO A 26 -32.56 -7.72 5.62
C PRO A 26 -31.69 -6.57 5.09
N PRO A 27 -31.20 -5.66 5.95
CA PRO A 27 -30.23 -4.68 5.52
C PRO A 27 -29.07 -5.46 4.90
N ALA A 28 -28.90 -5.31 3.59
CA ALA A 28 -27.74 -5.78 2.89
C ALA A 28 -26.56 -5.29 3.71
N ARG A 29 -25.82 -6.23 4.31
CA ARG A 29 -24.52 -5.97 4.94
C ARG A 29 -23.77 -5.12 3.94
N ALA A 30 -23.72 -3.81 4.20
CA ALA A 30 -22.99 -2.87 3.37
C ALA A 30 -21.65 -3.53 3.14
N ALA A 31 -21.36 -3.76 1.86
CA ALA A 31 -20.12 -4.36 1.40
C ALA A 31 -19.02 -3.79 2.30
N GLN A 32 -18.41 -4.68 3.08
CA GLN A 32 -17.26 -4.35 3.89
C GLN A 32 -16.18 -3.96 2.89
N ASN A 33 -16.19 -2.68 2.50
CA ASN A 33 -15.04 -2.05 1.91
C ASN A 33 -13.90 -2.35 2.89
N PRO A 34 -12.82 -3.01 2.46
CA PRO A 34 -11.69 -3.22 3.35
C PRO A 34 -11.32 -1.85 3.89
N ALA A 35 -11.44 -1.70 5.22
CA ALA A 35 -11.13 -0.45 5.88
C ALA A 35 -9.72 -0.05 5.40
N PRO A 36 -9.51 1.19 4.92
CA PRO A 36 -8.18 1.63 4.54
C PRO A 36 -7.27 1.38 5.73
N ALA A 37 -6.17 0.65 5.50
CA ALA A 37 -5.18 0.35 6.51
C ALA A 37 -4.83 1.66 7.22
N HIS A 38 -5.33 1.83 8.45
CA HIS A 38 -5.15 3.03 9.24
C HIS A 38 -3.74 2.99 9.79
N ASN A 39 -2.77 3.39 8.96
CA ASN A 39 -1.49 3.80 9.47
C ASN A 39 -1.75 4.95 10.45
N PRO A 40 -1.10 4.95 11.63
CA PRO A 40 -1.21 6.07 12.56
C PRO A 40 -1.00 7.40 11.81
N PRO A 41 -1.79 8.44 12.08
CA PRO A 41 -1.70 9.70 11.34
C PRO A 41 -0.27 10.22 11.31
N GLY A 42 0.30 10.47 10.12
CA GLY A 42 1.69 10.91 9.96
C GLY A 42 2.74 9.80 10.09
N THR A 43 2.40 8.55 9.76
CA THR A 43 3.35 7.45 9.58
C THR A 43 3.29 6.91 8.16
N HIS A 44 4.45 6.47 7.66
CA HIS A 44 4.60 5.95 6.30
C HIS A 44 5.39 4.64 6.34
N THR A 45 5.11 3.76 5.38
CA THR A 45 5.89 2.53 5.16
C THR A 45 6.73 2.71 3.90
N LEU A 46 8.02 2.38 3.99
CA LEU A 46 8.93 2.48 2.86
C LEU A 46 9.20 1.08 2.29
N ASN A 47 8.72 0.84 1.07
CA ASN A 47 8.93 -0.42 0.36
C ASN A 47 9.47 -0.13 -1.03
N LEU A 48 10.79 -0.18 -1.17
CA LEU A 48 11.53 0.03 -2.40
C LEU A 48 12.36 -1.21 -2.67
N LYS A 49 12.29 -1.75 -3.88
CA LYS A 49 13.03 -2.96 -4.25
C LYS A 49 13.78 -2.73 -5.54
N ASP A 50 15.09 -2.93 -5.49
CA ASP A 50 16.01 -2.63 -6.60
C ASP A 50 15.80 -1.22 -7.19
N ALA A 51 15.42 -0.27 -6.31
CA ALA A 51 15.11 1.08 -6.73
C ALA A 51 16.40 1.87 -6.95
N ASP A 52 16.38 2.83 -7.87
CA ASP A 52 17.50 3.77 -7.98
C ASP A 52 17.62 4.63 -6.72
N ILE A 53 18.84 4.95 -6.30
CA ILE A 53 19.07 5.81 -5.14
C ILE A 53 18.39 7.18 -5.32
N GLN A 54 18.25 7.67 -6.54
CA GLN A 54 17.51 8.91 -6.81
C GLN A 54 16.01 8.78 -6.50
N VAL A 55 15.42 7.61 -6.73
CA VAL A 55 14.01 7.34 -6.37
C VAL A 55 13.85 7.37 -4.85
N LEU A 56 14.77 6.76 -4.11
CA LEU A 56 14.78 6.82 -2.65
C LEU A 56 14.87 8.27 -2.14
N ILE A 57 15.77 9.08 -2.71
CA ILE A 57 15.93 10.50 -2.33
C ILE A 57 14.62 11.27 -2.56
N ALA A 58 13.98 11.08 -3.72
CA ALA A 58 12.72 11.74 -4.05
C ALA A 58 11.59 11.34 -3.09
N THR A 59 11.46 10.05 -2.78
CA THR A 59 10.45 9.55 -1.82
C THR A 59 10.67 10.12 -0.42
N VAL A 60 11.92 10.15 0.05
CA VAL A 60 12.24 10.73 1.36
C VAL A 60 12.00 12.24 1.37
N SER A 61 12.28 12.93 0.26
CA SER A 61 11.96 14.36 0.09
C SER A 61 10.48 14.64 0.26
N GLU A 62 9.62 13.86 -0.39
CA GLU A 62 8.17 13.99 -0.31
C GLU A 62 7.65 13.71 1.11
N ILE A 63 8.13 12.65 1.76
CA ILE A 63 7.69 12.25 3.10
C ILE A 63 8.17 13.23 4.18
N THR A 64 9.43 13.68 4.08
CA THR A 64 10.04 14.55 5.11
C THR A 64 9.83 16.04 4.86
N GLY A 65 9.37 16.41 3.67
CA GLY A 65 9.29 17.80 3.22
C GLY A 65 10.66 18.48 3.05
N LYS A 66 11.76 17.71 3.03
CA LYS A 66 13.12 18.25 2.91
C LYS A 66 13.55 18.32 1.44
N ASN A 67 14.22 19.41 1.08
CA ASN A 67 14.81 19.55 -0.25
C ASN A 67 16.26 19.03 -0.25
N PHE A 68 16.65 18.29 -1.30
CA PHE A 68 17.98 17.71 -1.44
C PHE A 68 18.65 18.20 -2.72
N ILE A 69 19.94 18.55 -2.63
CA ILE A 69 20.81 18.79 -3.79
C ILE A 69 21.61 17.51 -4.03
N VAL A 70 21.47 16.91 -5.20
CA VAL A 70 22.09 15.63 -5.54
C VAL A 70 23.23 15.86 -6.54
N GLY A 71 24.41 15.33 -6.24
CA GLY A 71 25.58 15.41 -7.12
C GLY A 71 25.49 14.43 -8.30
N PRO A 72 26.21 14.67 -9.42
CA PRO A 72 26.14 13.84 -10.62
C PRO A 72 26.67 12.41 -10.43
N ASN A 73 27.49 12.19 -9.39
CA ASN A 73 28.08 10.88 -9.09
C ASN A 73 27.19 10.01 -8.17
N VAL A 74 26.03 10.49 -7.76
CA VAL A 74 25.12 9.74 -6.87
C VAL A 74 24.31 8.75 -7.72
N ALA A 75 24.81 7.52 -7.78
CA ALA A 75 24.17 6.42 -8.50
C ALA A 75 24.24 5.12 -7.69
N GLY A 76 23.32 4.20 -7.97
CA GLY A 76 23.27 2.89 -7.34
C GLY A 76 21.85 2.36 -7.17
N LYS A 77 21.74 1.07 -6.86
CA LYS A 77 20.47 0.42 -6.52
C LYS A 77 20.37 0.17 -5.02
N VAL A 78 19.19 0.39 -4.47
CA VAL A 78 18.86 0.22 -3.06
C VAL A 78 17.60 -0.63 -2.91
N THR A 79 17.57 -1.44 -1.86
CA THR A 79 16.36 -2.15 -1.43
C THR A 79 16.10 -1.78 0.02
N VAL A 80 14.89 -1.28 0.28
CA VAL A 80 14.43 -0.86 1.59
C VAL A 80 13.07 -1.48 1.83
N ILE A 81 12.94 -2.22 2.92
CA ILE A 81 11.71 -2.92 3.30
C ILE A 81 11.42 -2.57 4.75
N SER A 82 10.42 -1.71 4.98
CA SER A 82 9.93 -1.38 6.32
C SER A 82 8.82 -2.36 6.72
N ALA A 83 9.02 -3.07 7.84
CA ALA A 83 8.02 -3.98 8.40
C ALA A 83 6.90 -3.25 9.18
N THR A 84 7.18 -2.04 9.68
CA THR A 84 6.26 -1.24 10.49
C THR A 84 6.13 0.18 9.94
N PRO A 85 4.98 0.86 10.14
CA PRO A 85 4.84 2.28 9.83
C PRO A 85 5.80 3.10 10.70
N GLN A 86 6.53 4.03 10.08
CA GLN A 86 7.52 4.87 10.73
C GLN A 86 7.19 6.35 10.54
N ARG A 87 7.63 7.19 11.47
CA ARG A 87 7.51 8.65 11.38
C ARG A 87 8.49 9.21 10.34
N ALA A 88 8.23 10.41 9.85
CA ALA A 88 9.09 11.06 8.85
C ALA A 88 10.55 11.20 9.33
N ASP A 89 10.77 11.51 10.61
CA ASP A 89 12.07 11.58 11.26
C ASP A 89 12.80 10.22 11.32
N GLU A 90 12.09 9.15 11.62
CA GLU A 90 12.66 7.79 11.60
C GLU A 90 13.03 7.33 10.19
N ILE A 91 12.19 7.67 9.20
CA ILE A 91 12.46 7.41 7.79
C ILE A 91 13.71 8.18 7.34
N TYR A 92 13.84 9.43 7.76
CA TYR A 92 15.03 10.24 7.48
C TYR A 92 16.30 9.62 8.07
N ASN A 93 16.26 9.15 9.31
CA ASN A 93 17.40 8.48 9.94
C ASN A 93 17.80 7.18 9.20
N THR A 94 16.81 6.41 8.77
CA THR A 94 17.03 5.19 7.98
C THR A 94 17.67 5.52 6.64
N PHE A 95 17.18 6.57 5.97
CA PHE A 95 17.75 7.11 4.74
C PHE A 95 19.24 7.50 4.90
N LEU A 96 19.61 8.22 5.97
CA LEU A 96 21.00 8.55 6.24
C LEU A 96 21.88 7.30 6.41
N GLY A 97 21.36 6.25 7.06
CA GLY A 97 22.05 4.96 7.18
C GLY A 97 22.32 4.30 5.82
N ILE A 98 21.33 4.32 4.93
CA ILE A 98 21.46 3.77 3.57
C ILE A 98 22.49 4.55 2.76
N LEU A 99 22.46 5.88 2.81
CA LEU A 99 23.47 6.70 2.14
C LEU A 99 24.89 6.31 2.58
N ARG A 100 25.10 6.15 3.89
CA ARG A 100 26.41 5.78 4.45
C ARG A 100 26.88 4.41 3.98
N LEU A 101 25.98 3.44 3.81
CA LEU A 101 26.31 2.12 3.26
C LEU A 101 26.84 2.22 1.82
N HIS A 102 26.30 3.16 1.04
CA HIS A 102 26.75 3.44 -0.32
C HIS A 102 27.91 4.45 -0.40
N GLY A 103 28.48 4.87 0.75
CA GLY A 103 29.58 5.84 0.80
C GLY A 103 29.16 7.30 0.58
N TYR A 104 27.87 7.58 0.61
CA TYR A 104 27.32 8.94 0.51
C TYR A 104 26.95 9.51 1.88
N ALA A 105 26.81 10.82 1.96
CA ALA A 105 26.29 11.52 3.13
C ALA A 105 25.41 12.69 2.68
N ALA A 106 24.29 12.90 3.37
CA ALA A 106 23.53 14.13 3.24
C ALA A 106 24.06 15.14 4.24
N ILE A 107 24.57 16.27 3.75
CA ILE A 107 25.08 17.36 4.59
C ILE A 107 24.00 18.45 4.62
N PRO A 108 23.49 18.83 5.81
CA PRO A 108 22.55 19.94 5.91
C PRO A 108 23.27 21.22 5.47
N SER A 109 22.82 21.77 4.35
CA SER A 109 23.23 23.10 3.90
C SER A 109 22.26 24.08 4.53
N GLY A 110 22.73 24.85 5.50
CA GLY A 110 21.95 25.88 6.20
C GLY A 110 21.70 27.09 5.32
#